data_AF-A0AA88MEV4-F1
#
_entry.id   AF-A0AA88MEV4-F1
#
_cell.length_a   1.000
_cell.length_b   1.000
_cell.length_c   1.000
_cell.angle_alpha   90.00
_cell.angle_beta   90.00
_cell.angle_gamma   90.00
#
_symmetry.space_group_name_H-M   'P 1'
#
loop_
_entity.id
_entity.type
_entity.pdbx_description
1 polymer ?
#
loop_
_entity_poly.entity_id
_entity_poly.type
_entity_poly.pdbx_seq_one_letter_code
_entity_poly.pdbx_strand_id
1 'polypeptide(L)'
;MLSDSEAQELLSFLRLDTRADVKGQATEYILGLTGTRDGCRYLQTKPDFLKALAKLTADISIAIVKDCYHSLVNLSADETLHKPLVKEAGILPVLLNHLLDPEYEFSDRICSILTNLSRHERTCVDVLHELQEQNIGMAKIVEIFCTEGFNKKASLHYLGPLLSNLTQLPEARHFILDRDRCVIQRLLPYTQYKASVTRRGGVVGTLRNCCFDHSHHEWLLSDAVDILPFLLLPLAGPEELSEEENEGLPVDLQYLPEDKSREDDPDIRKMLIETLLLLTATKVGRQILKKKNVYPIMREFHKWEKEPHVISACEKLIQVLIGDEPEAGMENLMEVEIPEDVEQKLKEMEAKEQEQIEKEEELLKAEREKSCSSNPEELER
;
A
#
# COMPACT_ATOMS: atom_id res chain seq x y z
N MET A 1 19.71 6.31 -29.85
CA MET A 1 20.51 6.18 -28.61
C MET A 1 21.89 6.74 -28.85
N LEU A 2 22.54 7.23 -27.79
CA LEU A 2 23.88 7.81 -27.88
C LEU A 2 24.91 6.75 -28.28
N SER A 3 25.89 7.13 -29.09
CA SER A 3 27.13 6.38 -29.28
C SER A 3 27.95 6.34 -27.99
N ASP A 4 28.91 5.42 -27.87
CA ASP A 4 29.74 5.31 -26.66
C ASP A 4 30.57 6.58 -26.39
N SER A 5 31.02 7.28 -27.43
CA SER A 5 31.73 8.56 -27.28
C SER A 5 30.81 9.67 -26.76
N GLU A 6 29.60 9.79 -27.31
CA GLU A 6 28.62 10.79 -26.85
C GLU A 6 28.16 10.48 -25.42
N ALA A 7 28.05 9.20 -25.07
CA ALA A 7 27.72 8.77 -23.71
C ALA A 7 28.81 9.15 -22.70
N GLN A 8 30.09 8.94 -23.05
CA GLN A 8 31.22 9.33 -22.20
C GLN A 8 31.30 10.85 -22.04
N GLU A 9 31.06 11.61 -23.11
CA GLU A 9 31.02 13.06 -23.07
C GLU A 9 29.90 13.55 -22.16
N LEU A 10 28.66 13.06 -22.34
CA LEU A 10 27.53 13.41 -21.50
C LEU A 10 27.78 13.07 -20.03
N LEU A 11 28.37 11.90 -19.74
CA LEU A 11 28.70 11.49 -18.38
C LEU A 11 29.71 12.45 -17.74
N SER A 12 30.64 13.02 -18.50
CA SER A 12 31.60 14.00 -18.01
C SER A 12 30.96 15.31 -17.54
N PHE A 13 29.74 15.60 -18.00
CA PHE A 13 28.95 16.76 -17.57
C PHE A 13 28.16 16.49 -16.28
N LEU A 14 27.90 15.22 -15.93
CA LEU A 14 27.13 14.81 -14.76
C LEU A 14 28.01 14.65 -13.50
N ARG A 15 28.74 15.70 -13.14
CA ARG A 15 29.58 15.74 -11.93
C ARG A 15 29.24 16.96 -11.09
N LEU A 16 29.38 16.85 -9.76
CA LEU A 16 29.06 17.93 -8.83
C LEU A 16 29.84 19.23 -9.12
N ASP A 17 31.09 19.10 -9.55
CA ASP A 17 32.00 20.20 -9.87
C ASP A 17 31.81 20.80 -11.28
N THR A 18 31.00 20.17 -12.14
CA THR A 18 30.65 20.73 -13.45
C THR A 18 29.82 22.01 -13.28
N ARG A 19 30.06 22.99 -14.16
CA ARG A 19 29.28 24.24 -14.24
C ARG A 19 27.78 23.95 -14.28
N ALA A 20 27.00 24.74 -13.53
CA ALA A 20 25.58 24.51 -13.34
C ALA A 20 24.75 24.53 -14.64
N ASP A 21 25.10 25.40 -15.60
CA ASP A 21 24.44 25.48 -16.91
C ASP A 21 24.62 24.21 -17.73
N VAL A 22 25.85 23.70 -17.80
CA VAL A 22 26.19 22.47 -18.53
C VAL A 22 25.56 21.25 -17.86
N LYS A 23 25.66 21.17 -16.53
CA LYS A 23 25.07 20.08 -15.74
C LYS A 23 23.54 20.06 -15.85
N GLY A 24 22.90 21.23 -15.82
CA GLY A 24 21.46 21.36 -15.97
C GLY A 24 20.96 20.82 -17.32
N GLN A 25 21.62 21.17 -18.42
CA GLN A 25 21.29 20.60 -19.74
C GLN A 25 21.50 19.08 -19.79
N ALA A 26 22.58 18.59 -19.16
CA ALA A 26 22.86 17.17 -19.10
C ALA A 26 21.77 16.41 -18.29
N THR A 27 21.35 16.93 -17.14
CA THR A 27 20.30 16.29 -16.33
C THR A 27 18.93 16.37 -17.00
N GLU A 28 18.61 17.46 -17.69
CA GLU A 28 17.37 17.59 -18.47
C GLU A 28 17.32 16.57 -19.61
N TYR A 29 18.44 16.36 -20.31
CA TYR A 29 18.55 15.33 -21.34
C TYR A 29 18.35 13.92 -20.76
N ILE A 30 18.99 13.59 -19.64
CA ILE A 30 18.80 12.29 -18.98
C ILE A 30 17.34 12.12 -18.54
N LEU A 31 16.72 13.15 -17.96
CA LEU A 31 15.31 13.12 -17.59
C LEU A 31 14.43 12.78 -18.80
N GLY A 32 14.69 13.42 -19.96
CA GLY A 32 14.02 13.09 -21.23
C GLY A 32 14.19 11.62 -21.65
N LEU A 33 15.37 11.03 -21.46
CA LEU A 33 15.58 9.60 -21.71
C LEU A 33 14.73 8.73 -20.79
N THR A 34 14.71 9.03 -19.48
CA THR A 34 13.93 8.25 -18.50
C THR A 34 12.42 8.30 -18.74
N GLY A 35 11.93 9.30 -19.50
CA GLY A 35 10.53 9.40 -19.89
C GLY A 35 10.11 8.41 -20.97
N THR A 36 11.03 7.60 -21.51
CA THR A 36 10.75 6.66 -22.60
C THR A 36 11.24 5.25 -22.30
N ARG A 37 10.52 4.24 -22.77
CA ARG A 37 10.90 2.82 -22.58
C ARG A 37 12.27 2.49 -23.18
N ASP A 38 12.58 3.04 -24.35
CA ASP A 38 13.86 2.80 -25.01
C ASP A 38 15.01 3.51 -24.27
N GLY A 39 14.77 4.70 -23.73
CA GLY A 39 15.75 5.40 -22.89
C GLY A 39 16.02 4.66 -21.58
N CYS A 40 15.00 4.13 -20.91
CA CYS A 40 15.16 3.27 -19.73
C CYS A 40 15.99 2.00 -20.05
N ARG A 41 15.69 1.31 -21.15
CA ARG A 41 16.48 0.15 -21.62
C ARG A 41 17.94 0.51 -21.91
N TYR A 42 18.18 1.68 -22.51
CA TYR A 42 19.54 2.17 -22.73
C TYR A 42 20.27 2.41 -21.41
N LEU A 43 19.65 3.12 -20.47
CA LEU A 43 20.23 3.44 -19.16
C LEU A 43 20.45 2.20 -18.28
N GLN A 44 19.64 1.16 -18.46
CA GLN A 44 19.83 -0.15 -17.80
C GLN A 44 21.22 -0.73 -18.06
N THR A 45 21.78 -0.46 -19.24
CA THR A 45 23.12 -0.95 -19.63
C THR A 45 24.26 -0.01 -19.24
N LYS A 46 23.96 1.12 -18.56
CA LYS A 46 24.92 2.20 -18.29
C LYS A 46 24.85 2.62 -16.80
N PRO A 47 25.35 1.79 -15.87
CA PRO A 47 25.26 2.05 -14.43
C PRO A 47 25.95 3.33 -13.98
N ASP A 48 26.92 3.84 -14.73
CA ASP A 48 27.61 5.08 -14.38
C ASP A 48 26.71 6.32 -14.49
N PHE A 49 25.72 6.32 -15.39
CA PHE A 49 24.68 7.37 -15.41
C PHE A 49 23.81 7.30 -14.15
N LEU A 50 23.45 6.09 -13.71
CA LEU A 50 22.65 5.89 -12.51
C LEU A 50 23.40 6.37 -11.25
N LYS A 51 24.70 6.04 -11.15
CA LYS A 51 25.59 6.55 -10.09
C LYS A 51 25.70 8.07 -10.12
N ALA A 52 25.82 8.65 -11.31
CA ALA A 52 25.92 10.10 -11.48
C ALA A 52 24.63 10.79 -11.00
N LEU A 53 23.45 10.30 -11.41
CA LEU A 53 22.16 10.79 -10.93
C LEU A 53 22.05 10.73 -9.40
N ALA A 54 22.44 9.60 -8.79
CA ALA A 54 22.41 9.44 -7.34
C ALA A 54 23.30 10.47 -6.63
N LYS A 55 24.54 10.68 -7.12
CA LYS A 55 25.46 11.68 -6.57
C LYS A 55 24.94 13.10 -6.72
N LEU A 56 24.32 13.42 -7.86
CA LEU A 56 23.78 14.74 -8.15
C LEU A 56 22.52 15.09 -7.34
N THR A 57 21.93 14.14 -6.60
CA THR A 57 20.89 14.47 -5.61
C THR A 57 21.41 15.33 -4.44
N ALA A 58 22.73 15.42 -4.26
CA ALA A 58 23.39 16.28 -3.29
C ALA A 58 23.89 17.61 -3.91
N ASP A 59 23.45 17.96 -5.12
CA ASP A 59 23.86 19.20 -5.77
C ASP A 59 23.32 20.45 -5.06
N ILE A 60 24.05 21.57 -5.16
CA ILE A 60 23.62 22.86 -4.62
C ILE A 60 22.41 23.44 -5.38
N SER A 61 22.22 23.05 -6.65
CA SER A 61 21.13 23.52 -7.48
C SER A 61 19.89 22.66 -7.29
N ILE A 62 18.85 23.24 -6.70
CA ILE A 62 17.54 22.61 -6.50
C ILE A 62 16.95 22.11 -7.83
N ALA A 63 17.14 22.85 -8.93
CA ALA A 63 16.64 22.45 -10.25
C ALA A 63 17.30 21.14 -10.74
N ILE A 64 18.60 20.99 -10.50
CA ILE A 64 19.37 19.80 -10.90
C ILE A 64 18.99 18.60 -10.04
N VAL A 65 18.88 18.81 -8.72
CA VAL A 65 18.41 17.78 -7.77
C VAL A 65 17.00 17.31 -8.13
N LYS A 66 16.11 18.25 -8.47
CA LYS A 66 14.75 17.96 -8.93
C LYS A 66 14.76 17.04 -10.14
N ASP A 67 15.52 17.37 -11.19
CA ASP A 67 15.61 16.55 -12.40
C ASP A 67 16.17 15.15 -12.11
N CYS A 68 17.15 15.04 -11.19
CA CYS A 68 17.69 13.76 -10.74
C CYS A 68 16.63 12.91 -10.05
N TYR A 69 15.83 13.47 -9.14
CA TYR A 69 14.76 12.73 -8.48
C TYR A 69 13.65 12.32 -9.43
N HIS A 70 13.24 13.18 -10.37
CA HIS A 70 12.27 12.79 -11.39
C HIS A 70 12.80 11.65 -12.27
N SER A 71 14.07 11.71 -12.64
CA SER A 71 14.74 10.62 -13.36
C SER A 71 14.71 9.32 -12.56
N LEU A 72 15.06 9.36 -11.27
CA LEU A 72 15.05 8.18 -10.40
C LEU A 72 13.63 7.64 -10.13
N VAL A 73 12.61 8.49 -10.05
CA VAL A 73 11.20 8.06 -9.96
C VAL A 73 10.80 7.27 -11.21
N ASN A 74 11.13 7.78 -12.41
CA ASN A 74 10.84 7.09 -13.66
C ASN A 74 11.59 5.76 -13.76
N LEU A 75 12.89 5.76 -13.43
CA LEU A 75 13.72 4.56 -13.50
C LEU A 75 13.30 3.49 -12.49
N SER A 76 12.95 3.89 -11.27
CA SER A 76 12.47 2.95 -10.24
C SER A 76 11.10 2.37 -10.56
N ALA A 77 10.30 2.98 -11.43
CA ALA A 77 9.03 2.43 -11.85
C ALA A 77 9.17 1.21 -12.79
N ASP A 78 10.35 1.00 -13.38
CA ASP A 78 10.67 -0.15 -14.23
C ASP A 78 11.46 -1.20 -13.43
N GLU A 79 10.83 -2.36 -13.18
CA GLU A 79 11.42 -3.47 -12.42
C GLU A 79 12.79 -3.90 -12.97
N THR A 80 13.00 -3.79 -14.29
CA THR A 80 14.25 -4.23 -14.95
C THR A 80 15.45 -3.38 -14.54
N LEU A 81 15.22 -2.18 -14.00
CA LEU A 81 16.23 -1.23 -13.52
C LEU A 81 16.50 -1.33 -12.01
N HIS A 82 15.71 -2.09 -11.26
CA HIS A 82 15.87 -2.21 -9.80
C HIS A 82 17.27 -2.68 -9.40
N LYS A 83 17.75 -3.77 -10.01
CA LYS A 83 19.09 -4.32 -9.68
C LYS A 83 20.21 -3.31 -10.01
N PRO A 84 20.28 -2.72 -11.22
CA PRO A 84 21.25 -1.66 -11.50
C PRO A 84 21.19 -0.46 -10.53
N LEU A 85 19.98 0.00 -10.18
CA LEU A 85 19.79 1.12 -9.24
C LEU A 85 20.29 0.77 -7.83
N VAL A 86 19.90 -0.39 -7.32
CA VAL A 86 20.19 -0.79 -5.94
C VAL A 86 21.63 -1.28 -5.79
N LYS A 87 22.07 -2.23 -6.64
CA LYS A 87 23.35 -2.94 -6.46
C LYS A 87 24.53 -2.25 -7.14
N GLU A 88 24.31 -1.63 -8.29
CA GLU A 88 25.41 -1.01 -9.06
C GLU A 88 25.53 0.48 -8.75
N ALA A 89 24.42 1.19 -8.68
CA ALA A 89 24.40 2.62 -8.38
C ALA A 89 24.42 2.94 -6.89
N GLY A 90 23.98 2.01 -6.04
CA GLY A 90 24.00 2.19 -4.58
C GLY A 90 23.13 3.37 -4.15
N ILE A 91 21.94 3.53 -4.73
CA ILE A 91 21.12 4.72 -4.47
C ILE A 91 20.49 4.71 -3.07
N LEU A 92 20.22 3.53 -2.50
CA LEU A 92 19.48 3.41 -1.25
C LEU A 92 20.13 4.15 -0.07
N PRO A 93 21.45 4.02 0.22
CA PRO A 93 22.09 4.80 1.28
C PRO A 93 21.87 6.31 1.13
N VAL A 94 21.95 6.84 -0.09
CA VAL A 94 21.77 8.28 -0.36
C VAL A 94 20.33 8.69 -0.10
N LEU A 95 19.37 7.93 -0.63
CA LEU A 95 17.95 8.18 -0.45
C LEU A 95 17.55 8.14 1.03
N LEU A 96 18.00 7.11 1.75
CA LEU A 96 17.66 6.93 3.16
C LEU A 96 18.24 8.05 4.03
N ASN A 97 19.48 8.47 3.80
CA ASN A 97 20.08 9.58 4.54
C ASN A 97 19.31 10.90 4.34
N HIS A 98 18.89 11.19 3.10
CA HIS A 98 18.08 12.38 2.82
C HIS A 98 16.66 12.29 3.42
N LEU A 99 16.06 11.10 3.46
CA LEU A 99 14.73 10.89 4.06
C LEU A 99 14.69 11.21 5.56
N LEU A 100 15.82 11.03 6.26
CA LEU A 100 15.92 11.34 7.69
C LEU A 100 16.00 12.84 7.99
N ASP A 101 16.26 13.69 6.99
CA ASP A 101 16.34 15.14 7.18
C ASP A 101 14.91 15.76 7.15
N PRO A 102 14.47 16.35 8.28
CA PRO A 102 13.15 16.95 8.40
C PRO A 102 12.97 18.23 7.55
N GLU A 103 14.02 18.77 6.96
CA GLU A 103 13.95 19.97 6.12
C GLU A 103 14.28 19.68 4.65
N TYR A 104 14.46 18.39 4.30
CA TYR A 104 14.76 17.98 2.94
C TYR A 104 13.53 18.08 2.03
N GLU A 105 13.67 18.80 0.92
CA GLU A 105 12.54 19.19 0.06
C GLU A 105 12.00 18.04 -0.80
N PHE A 106 12.85 17.06 -1.14
CA PHE A 106 12.49 15.99 -2.07
C PHE A 106 12.09 14.68 -1.39
N SER A 107 11.79 14.71 -0.09
CA SER A 107 11.46 13.50 0.68
C SER A 107 10.26 12.73 0.13
N ASP A 108 9.25 13.41 -0.43
CA ASP A 108 8.12 12.73 -1.09
C ASP A 108 8.56 11.93 -2.33
N ARG A 109 9.54 12.42 -3.10
CA ARG A 109 10.10 11.68 -4.24
C ARG A 109 10.91 10.47 -3.77
N ILE A 110 11.64 10.61 -2.66
CA ILE A 110 12.35 9.49 -2.03
C ILE A 110 11.34 8.40 -1.62
N CYS A 111 10.25 8.77 -0.94
CA CYS A 111 9.19 7.82 -0.58
C CYS A 111 8.62 7.11 -1.82
N SER A 112 8.35 7.83 -2.92
CA SER A 112 7.88 7.21 -4.16
C SER A 112 8.89 6.22 -4.74
N ILE A 113 10.18 6.55 -4.76
CA ILE A 113 11.24 5.65 -5.25
C ILE A 113 11.33 4.39 -4.39
N LEU A 114 11.38 4.54 -3.06
CA LEU A 114 11.44 3.40 -2.13
C LEU A 114 10.21 2.51 -2.26
N THR A 115 9.02 3.09 -2.43
CA THR A 115 7.79 2.33 -2.69
C THR A 115 7.86 1.57 -4.00
N ASN A 116 8.36 2.17 -5.08
CA ASN A 116 8.53 1.47 -6.36
C ASN A 116 9.50 0.27 -6.21
N LEU A 117 10.67 0.51 -5.59
CA LEU A 117 11.70 -0.51 -5.40
C LEU A 117 11.25 -1.65 -4.47
N SER A 118 10.32 -1.41 -3.56
CA SER A 118 9.84 -2.41 -2.60
C SER A 118 8.63 -3.21 -3.07
N ARG A 119 8.05 -2.93 -4.25
CA ARG A 119 6.85 -3.65 -4.74
C ARG A 119 7.06 -5.16 -4.89
N HIS A 120 8.23 -5.57 -5.35
CA HIS A 120 8.55 -6.97 -5.59
C HIS A 120 9.47 -7.50 -4.49
N GLU A 121 9.12 -8.67 -3.95
CA GLU A 121 9.81 -9.32 -2.83
C GLU A 121 11.33 -9.27 -2.95
N ARG A 122 11.88 -9.63 -4.12
CA ARG A 122 13.33 -9.66 -4.37
C ARG A 122 14.03 -8.33 -4.05
N THR A 123 13.48 -7.21 -4.53
CA THR A 123 14.10 -5.89 -4.30
C THR A 123 13.66 -5.31 -2.95
N CYS A 124 12.50 -5.72 -2.44
CA CYS A 124 12.03 -5.38 -1.11
C CYS A 124 13.01 -5.86 -0.02
N VAL A 125 13.55 -7.07 -0.16
CA VAL A 125 14.61 -7.59 0.73
C VAL A 125 15.82 -6.66 0.75
N ASP A 126 16.25 -6.16 -0.42
CA ASP A 126 17.37 -5.23 -0.49
C ASP A 126 17.09 -3.89 0.22
N VAL A 127 15.86 -3.37 0.10
CA VAL A 127 15.43 -2.14 0.80
C VAL A 127 15.41 -2.37 2.32
N LEU A 128 14.88 -3.50 2.78
CA LEU A 128 14.85 -3.83 4.21
C LEU A 128 16.25 -4.04 4.79
N HIS A 129 17.12 -4.73 4.05
CA HIS A 129 18.52 -4.94 4.44
C HIS A 129 19.28 -3.61 4.56
N GLU A 130 19.13 -2.72 3.58
CA GLU A 130 19.79 -1.42 3.61
C GLU A 130 19.33 -0.57 4.81
N LEU A 131 18.02 -0.60 5.15
CA LEU A 131 17.52 0.06 6.36
C LEU A 131 18.25 -0.42 7.63
N GLN A 132 18.56 -1.72 7.70
CA GLN A 132 19.29 -2.31 8.83
C GLN A 132 20.78 -1.93 8.80
N GLU A 133 21.43 -2.03 7.64
CA GLU A 133 22.85 -1.69 7.47
C GLU A 133 23.16 -0.22 7.80
N GLN A 134 22.25 0.69 7.44
CA GLN A 134 22.36 2.12 7.78
C GLN A 134 22.01 2.43 9.25
N ASN A 135 21.74 1.42 10.08
CA ASN A 135 21.27 1.57 11.48
C ASN A 135 20.00 2.42 11.63
N ILE A 136 19.16 2.48 10.60
CA ILE A 136 17.89 3.22 10.60
C ILE A 136 16.79 2.31 11.16
N GLY A 137 16.69 1.11 10.58
CA GLY A 137 15.70 0.10 10.90
C GLY A 137 14.25 0.53 10.59
N MET A 138 13.32 -0.43 10.70
CA MET A 138 11.89 -0.14 10.51
C MET A 138 11.31 0.79 11.58
N ALA A 139 11.86 0.76 12.80
CA ALA A 139 11.39 1.60 13.91
C ALA A 139 11.45 3.09 13.55
N LYS A 140 12.52 3.54 12.91
CA LYS A 140 12.66 4.94 12.50
C LYS A 140 11.70 5.30 11.37
N ILE A 141 11.46 4.39 10.42
CA ILE A 141 10.48 4.62 9.34
C ILE A 141 9.06 4.77 9.91
N VAL A 142 8.68 3.91 10.86
CA VAL A 142 7.38 4.03 11.55
C VAL A 142 7.30 5.30 12.38
N GLU A 143 8.38 5.69 13.07
CA GLU A 143 8.44 6.96 13.81
C GLU A 143 8.20 8.16 12.90
N ILE A 144 8.88 8.22 11.75
CA ILE A 144 8.71 9.29 10.75
C ILE A 144 7.28 9.28 10.20
N PHE A 145 6.74 8.10 9.86
CA PHE A 145 5.38 7.97 9.38
C PHE A 145 4.35 8.48 10.39
N CYS A 146 4.49 8.09 11.66
CA CYS A 146 3.55 8.45 12.73
C CYS A 146 3.74 9.87 13.28
N THR A 147 4.79 10.59 12.87
CA THR A 147 5.04 11.96 13.31
C THR A 147 4.51 12.94 12.26
N GLU A 148 3.29 13.44 12.49
CA GLU A 148 2.72 14.48 11.63
C GLU A 148 3.62 15.71 11.57
N GLY A 149 3.87 16.22 10.37
CA GLY A 149 4.76 17.35 10.16
C GLY A 149 6.24 17.07 10.46
N PHE A 150 6.67 15.79 10.52
CA PHE A 150 8.09 15.43 10.66
C PHE A 150 8.96 16.22 9.68
N ASN A 151 8.52 16.32 8.42
CA ASN A 151 9.13 17.16 7.41
C ASN A 151 8.18 18.29 7.01
N LYS A 152 8.65 19.55 7.07
CA LYS A 152 7.80 20.73 6.79
C LYS A 152 7.56 20.97 5.29
N LYS A 153 8.35 20.32 4.44
CA LYS A 153 8.33 20.47 2.98
C LYS A 153 7.76 19.25 2.25
N ALA A 154 7.48 18.16 2.98
CA ALA A 154 7.01 16.90 2.41
C ALA A 154 5.93 16.27 3.29
N SER A 155 4.99 15.59 2.64
CA SER A 155 3.84 14.96 3.30
C SER A 155 4.13 13.55 3.83
N LEU A 156 5.11 12.88 3.23
CA LEU A 156 5.58 11.53 3.50
C LEU A 156 4.47 10.47 3.36
N HIS A 157 3.42 10.74 2.59
CA HIS A 157 2.27 9.84 2.43
C HIS A 157 2.68 8.46 1.89
N TYR A 158 3.66 8.43 0.99
CA TYR A 158 4.14 7.20 0.36
C TYR A 158 4.92 6.26 1.29
N LEU A 159 5.24 6.68 2.54
CA LEU A 159 5.73 5.76 3.56
C LEU A 159 4.68 4.71 3.94
N GLY A 160 3.38 4.99 3.79
CA GLY A 160 2.32 3.99 4.00
C GLY A 160 2.47 2.79 3.06
N PRO A 161 2.43 2.99 1.73
CA PRO A 161 2.70 1.94 0.76
C PRO A 161 4.06 1.25 0.93
N LEU A 162 5.11 1.97 1.35
CA LEU A 162 6.40 1.36 1.68
C LEU A 162 6.26 0.35 2.84
N LEU A 163 5.57 0.70 3.92
CA LEU A 163 5.31 -0.23 5.05
C LEU A 163 4.48 -1.44 4.60
N SER A 164 3.46 -1.21 3.75
CA SER A 164 2.68 -2.29 3.15
C SER A 164 3.56 -3.24 2.35
N ASN A 165 4.43 -2.70 1.50
CA ASN A 165 5.35 -3.49 0.69
C ASN A 165 6.35 -4.25 1.56
N LEU A 166 6.95 -3.61 2.57
CA LEU A 166 7.91 -4.25 3.46
C LEU A 166 7.28 -5.44 4.20
N THR A 167 6.03 -5.31 4.66
CA THR A 167 5.31 -6.37 5.38
C THR A 167 4.88 -7.57 4.51
N GLN A 168 5.17 -7.57 3.21
CA GLN A 168 5.17 -8.82 2.44
C GLN A 168 6.25 -9.80 2.97
N LEU A 169 7.33 -9.27 3.55
CA LEU A 169 8.43 -10.04 4.13
C LEU A 169 8.09 -10.49 5.56
N PRO A 170 8.32 -11.77 5.92
CA PRO A 170 8.10 -12.26 7.28
C PRO A 170 8.85 -11.47 8.37
N GLU A 171 10.09 -11.05 8.10
CA GLU A 171 10.92 -10.29 9.03
C GLU A 171 10.31 -8.93 9.37
N ALA A 172 9.69 -8.28 8.39
CA ALA A 172 9.01 -7.01 8.60
C ALA A 172 7.69 -7.20 9.37
N ARG A 173 6.92 -8.27 9.10
CA ARG A 173 5.73 -8.59 9.89
C ARG A 173 6.08 -8.86 11.35
N HIS A 174 7.15 -9.62 11.59
CA HIS A 174 7.62 -9.89 12.94
C HIS A 174 7.94 -8.60 13.71
N PHE A 175 8.55 -7.61 13.05
CA PHE A 175 8.79 -6.30 13.66
C PHE A 175 7.49 -5.54 14.00
N ILE A 176 6.49 -5.56 13.10
CA ILE A 176 5.21 -4.87 13.34
C ILE A 176 4.38 -5.58 14.43
N LEU A 177 4.43 -6.91 14.49
CA LEU A 177 3.71 -7.77 15.43
C LEU A 177 4.44 -7.99 16.77
N ASP A 178 5.57 -7.31 16.98
CA ASP A 178 6.30 -7.36 18.26
C ASP A 178 5.45 -6.75 19.38
N ARG A 179 5.05 -7.63 20.32
CA ARG A 179 4.13 -7.31 21.43
C ARG A 179 4.70 -6.26 22.40
N ASP A 180 6.02 -6.20 22.54
CA ASP A 180 6.68 -5.29 23.49
C ASP A 180 6.84 -3.88 22.90
N ARG A 181 6.85 -3.77 21.57
CA ARG A 181 7.04 -2.48 20.86
C ARG A 181 5.75 -1.75 20.55
N CYS A 182 4.62 -2.44 20.60
CA CYS A 182 3.28 -1.90 20.29
C CYS A 182 3.22 -1.16 18.94
N VAL A 183 3.93 -1.65 17.92
CA VAL A 183 4.05 -0.95 16.63
C VAL A 183 2.73 -0.94 15.90
N ILE A 184 2.05 -2.09 15.83
CA ILE A 184 0.77 -2.21 15.13
C ILE A 184 -0.29 -1.26 15.69
N GLN A 185 -0.38 -1.11 17.02
CA GLN A 185 -1.33 -0.20 17.67
C GLN A 185 -1.13 1.26 17.25
N ARG A 186 0.13 1.68 17.03
CA ARG A 186 0.45 3.04 16.56
C ARG A 186 0.00 3.29 15.13
N LEU A 187 -0.21 2.24 14.33
CA LEU A 187 -0.68 2.35 12.96
C LEU A 187 -2.20 2.42 12.87
N LEU A 188 -2.94 1.82 13.81
CA LEU A 188 -4.40 1.71 13.76
C LEU A 188 -5.15 3.04 13.49
N PRO A 189 -4.81 4.18 14.11
CA PRO A 189 -5.51 5.44 13.84
C PRO A 189 -5.44 5.90 12.38
N TYR A 190 -4.42 5.45 11.65
CA TYR A 190 -4.21 5.84 10.26
C TYR A 190 -5.12 5.09 9.27
N THR A 191 -5.91 4.09 9.69
CA THR A 191 -6.95 3.49 8.83
C THR A 191 -8.03 4.51 8.43
N GLN A 192 -8.16 5.60 9.19
CA GLN A 192 -9.14 6.67 8.96
C GLN A 192 -8.48 8.04 8.72
N TYR A 193 -7.20 8.05 8.33
CA TYR A 193 -6.47 9.29 8.09
C TYR A 193 -7.08 10.13 6.96
N LYS A 194 -7.81 11.19 7.31
CA LYS A 194 -8.62 11.98 6.35
C LYS A 194 -7.80 12.65 5.25
N ALA A 195 -6.60 13.14 5.56
CA ALA A 195 -5.82 13.94 4.62
C ALA A 195 -5.14 13.14 3.49
N SER A 196 -5.14 11.80 3.52
CA SER A 196 -4.48 11.01 2.47
C SER A 196 -5.01 9.59 2.35
N VAL A 197 -5.63 9.30 1.20
CA VAL A 197 -6.01 7.94 0.75
C VAL A 197 -4.78 7.03 0.72
N THR A 198 -3.64 7.53 0.24
CA THR A 198 -2.38 6.78 0.17
C THR A 198 -1.91 6.30 1.54
N ARG A 199 -2.02 7.13 2.59
CA ARG A 199 -1.66 6.72 3.96
C ARG A 199 -2.64 5.66 4.49
N ARG A 200 -3.94 5.85 4.30
CA ARG A 200 -4.97 4.88 4.72
C ARG A 200 -4.74 3.52 4.06
N GLY A 201 -4.66 3.49 2.73
CA GLY A 201 -4.44 2.26 1.97
C GLY A 201 -3.13 1.57 2.33
N GLY A 202 -2.05 2.32 2.54
CA GLY A 202 -0.77 1.76 2.99
C GLY A 202 -0.85 1.09 4.36
N VAL A 203 -1.56 1.69 5.31
CA VAL A 203 -1.75 1.10 6.65
C VAL A 203 -2.67 -0.11 6.58
N VAL A 204 -3.80 -0.02 5.88
CA VAL A 204 -4.71 -1.16 5.70
C VAL A 204 -3.98 -2.33 5.05
N GLY A 205 -3.14 -2.08 4.03
CA GLY A 205 -2.30 -3.12 3.42
C GLY A 205 -1.28 -3.72 4.38
N THR A 206 -0.69 -2.90 5.24
CA THR A 206 0.21 -3.36 6.32
C THR A 206 -0.53 -4.28 7.30
N LEU A 207 -1.73 -3.90 7.74
CA LEU A 207 -2.56 -4.71 8.65
C LEU A 207 -2.99 -6.02 8.00
N ARG A 208 -3.45 -5.97 6.74
CA ARG A 208 -3.80 -7.16 5.94
C ARG A 208 -2.64 -8.13 5.87
N ASN A 209 -1.45 -7.63 5.55
CA ASN A 209 -0.25 -8.46 5.45
C ASN A 209 0.11 -9.11 6.79
N CYS A 210 -0.02 -8.38 7.89
CA CYS A 210 0.18 -8.92 9.23
C CYS A 210 -0.83 -10.03 9.57
N CYS A 211 -2.06 -9.97 9.06
CA CYS A 211 -3.09 -10.98 9.29
C CYS A 211 -2.86 -12.30 8.53
N PHE A 212 -1.86 -12.42 7.65
CA PHE A 212 -1.43 -13.74 7.15
C PHE A 212 -0.77 -14.60 8.23
N ASP A 213 -0.25 -13.99 9.30
CA ASP A 213 0.28 -14.72 10.45
C ASP A 213 -0.85 -15.07 11.44
N HIS A 214 -1.53 -16.18 11.17
CA HIS A 214 -2.69 -16.63 11.96
C HIS A 214 -2.41 -16.89 13.44
N SER A 215 -1.14 -17.12 13.82
CA SER A 215 -0.76 -17.31 15.22
C SER A 215 -1.00 -16.05 16.07
N HIS A 216 -1.15 -14.89 15.44
CA HIS A 216 -1.39 -13.61 16.10
C HIS A 216 -2.88 -13.21 16.14
N HIS A 217 -3.79 -13.91 15.45
CA HIS A 217 -5.20 -13.50 15.32
C HIS A 217 -5.90 -13.27 16.66
N GLU A 218 -5.75 -14.21 17.61
CA GLU A 218 -6.35 -14.07 18.94
C GLU A 218 -5.81 -12.83 19.68
N TRP A 219 -4.50 -12.57 19.59
CA TRP A 219 -3.90 -11.38 20.19
C TRP A 219 -4.35 -10.09 19.52
N LEU A 220 -4.40 -10.05 18.18
CA LEU A 220 -4.86 -8.91 17.39
C LEU A 220 -6.31 -8.54 17.71
N LEU A 221 -7.16 -9.55 17.94
CA LEU A 221 -8.58 -9.39 18.28
C LEU A 221 -8.84 -9.21 19.79
N SER A 222 -7.82 -9.36 20.63
CA SER A 222 -7.93 -9.15 22.07
C SER A 222 -7.88 -7.66 22.44
N ASP A 223 -8.29 -7.33 23.66
CA ASP A 223 -8.25 -5.96 24.20
C ASP A 223 -6.83 -5.34 24.23
N ALA A 224 -5.77 -6.14 24.02
CA ALA A 224 -4.39 -5.65 23.97
C ALA A 224 -4.06 -4.88 22.68
N VAL A 225 -4.77 -5.17 21.58
CA VAL A 225 -4.61 -4.50 20.28
C VAL A 225 -5.92 -3.85 19.86
N ASP A 226 -7.04 -4.54 20.07
CA ASP A 226 -8.39 -4.15 19.70
C ASP A 226 -8.45 -3.66 18.25
N ILE A 227 -8.00 -4.51 17.31
CA ILE A 227 -7.90 -4.13 15.88
C ILE A 227 -9.29 -3.95 15.23
N LEU A 228 -10.31 -4.62 15.74
CA LEU A 228 -11.59 -4.80 15.08
C LEU A 228 -12.35 -3.48 14.81
N PRO A 229 -12.47 -2.54 15.78
CA PRO A 229 -13.06 -1.22 15.53
C PRO A 229 -12.39 -0.47 14.38
N PHE A 230 -11.07 -0.50 14.28
CA PHE A 230 -10.32 0.22 13.25
C PHE A 230 -10.49 -0.34 11.85
N LEU A 231 -10.87 -1.61 11.73
CA LEU A 231 -11.20 -2.26 10.45
C LEU A 231 -12.66 -2.04 10.06
N LEU A 232 -13.58 -2.03 11.02
CA LEU A 232 -15.02 -1.92 10.78
C LEU A 232 -15.51 -0.49 10.65
N LEU A 233 -14.92 0.46 11.38
CA LEU A 233 -15.40 1.84 11.39
C LEU A 233 -15.34 2.50 10.00
N PRO A 234 -14.32 2.26 9.15
CA PRO A 234 -14.36 2.72 7.76
C PRO A 234 -15.44 2.04 6.90
N LEU A 235 -15.94 0.86 7.29
CA LEU A 235 -17.00 0.12 6.58
C LEU A 235 -18.42 0.45 7.12
N ALA A 236 -18.52 1.03 8.31
CA ALA A 236 -19.78 1.40 8.92
C ALA A 236 -20.35 2.72 8.35
N GLY A 237 -21.67 2.77 8.18
CA GLY A 237 -22.40 3.96 7.71
C GLY A 237 -23.34 4.52 8.80
N PRO A 238 -24.27 5.41 8.41
CA PRO A 238 -25.19 6.09 9.32
C PRO A 238 -26.47 5.29 9.59
N GLU A 239 -26.53 4.02 9.22
CA GLU A 239 -27.75 3.20 9.37
C GLU A 239 -28.09 2.94 10.84
N GLU A 240 -29.38 3.02 11.17
CA GLU A 240 -29.89 2.66 12.49
C GLU A 240 -29.92 1.13 12.64
N LEU A 241 -29.10 0.63 13.57
CA LEU A 241 -29.13 -0.77 14.01
C LEU A 241 -30.07 -0.93 15.21
N SER A 242 -30.59 -2.14 15.42
CA SER A 242 -31.42 -2.41 16.60
C SER A 242 -30.63 -2.25 17.91
N GLU A 243 -31.31 -2.09 19.05
CA GLU A 243 -30.64 -2.02 20.36
C GLU A 243 -29.81 -3.28 20.62
N GLU A 244 -30.37 -4.47 20.35
CA GLU A 244 -29.69 -5.76 20.50
C GLU A 244 -28.45 -5.88 19.59
N GLU A 245 -28.52 -5.36 18.37
CA GLU A 245 -27.38 -5.34 17.45
C GLU A 245 -26.28 -4.40 17.98
N ASN A 246 -26.65 -3.19 18.44
CA ASN A 246 -25.71 -2.21 19.01
C ASN A 246 -25.02 -2.72 20.28
N GLU A 247 -25.74 -3.33 21.21
CA GLU A 247 -25.16 -3.80 22.48
C GLU A 247 -24.02 -4.81 22.28
N GLY A 248 -24.06 -5.61 21.21
CA GLY A 248 -23.00 -6.56 20.88
C GLY A 248 -21.82 -6.00 20.08
N LEU A 249 -21.93 -4.77 19.57
CA LEU A 249 -20.84 -4.12 18.81
C LEU A 249 -19.72 -3.61 19.74
N PRO A 250 -18.47 -3.48 19.24
CA PRO A 250 -17.46 -2.66 19.89
C PRO A 250 -17.97 -1.23 20.15
N VAL A 251 -17.54 -0.62 21.25
CA VAL A 251 -18.06 0.67 21.74
C VAL A 251 -17.99 1.77 20.67
N ASP A 252 -16.89 1.83 19.91
CA ASP A 252 -16.69 2.86 18.87
C ASP A 252 -17.64 2.74 17.66
N LEU A 253 -18.36 1.62 17.53
CA LEU A 253 -19.31 1.34 16.45
C LEU A 253 -20.77 1.48 16.89
N GLN A 254 -21.02 1.73 18.18
CA GLN A 254 -22.38 1.87 18.69
C GLN A 254 -22.91 3.27 18.41
N TYR A 255 -24.16 3.35 17.94
CA TYR A 255 -24.89 4.62 17.76
C TYR A 255 -24.10 5.68 16.97
N LEU A 256 -23.62 5.29 15.78
CA LEU A 256 -22.90 6.18 14.88
C LEU A 256 -23.76 7.38 14.47
N PRO A 257 -23.16 8.57 14.25
CA PRO A 257 -23.91 9.76 13.89
C PRO A 257 -24.41 9.73 12.44
N GLU A 258 -25.41 10.54 12.13
CA GLU A 258 -26.01 10.62 10.78
C GLU A 258 -25.03 11.10 9.69
N ASP A 259 -23.99 11.84 10.07
CA ASP A 259 -22.94 12.31 9.16
C ASP A 259 -21.82 11.27 8.95
N LYS A 260 -21.94 10.07 9.54
CA LYS A 260 -20.97 8.98 9.37
C LYS A 260 -20.96 8.51 7.91
N SER A 261 -19.86 8.74 7.22
CA SER A 261 -19.59 8.19 5.89
C SER A 261 -18.65 6.99 5.95
N ARG A 262 -18.80 6.07 4.99
CA ARG A 262 -17.86 4.97 4.76
C ARG A 262 -16.59 5.47 4.07
N GLU A 263 -15.59 4.60 3.98
CA GLU A 263 -14.42 4.80 3.11
C GLU A 263 -14.88 4.93 1.65
N ASP A 264 -14.38 5.96 0.97
CA ASP A 264 -14.77 6.27 -0.41
C ASP A 264 -14.03 5.38 -1.40
N ASP A 265 -12.78 5.02 -1.10
CA ASP A 265 -11.92 4.25 -1.99
C ASP A 265 -12.31 2.75 -2.00
N PRO A 266 -12.72 2.19 -3.16
CA PRO A 266 -13.13 0.78 -3.24
C PRO A 266 -12.02 -0.21 -2.96
N ASP A 267 -10.78 0.11 -3.33
CA ASP A 267 -9.64 -0.78 -3.10
C ASP A 267 -9.36 -0.88 -1.59
N ILE A 268 -9.45 0.25 -0.86
CA ILE A 268 -9.34 0.24 0.61
C ILE A 268 -10.48 -0.54 1.25
N ARG A 269 -11.74 -0.32 0.82
CA ARG A 269 -12.91 -1.07 1.32
C ARG A 269 -12.71 -2.58 1.14
N LYS A 270 -12.33 -3.01 -0.06
CA LYS A 270 -12.03 -4.43 -0.36
C LYS A 270 -10.93 -4.96 0.55
N MET A 271 -9.85 -4.21 0.73
CA MET A 271 -8.70 -4.63 1.54
C MET A 271 -9.05 -4.76 3.03
N LEU A 272 -9.93 -3.90 3.56
CA LEU A 272 -10.47 -4.03 4.92
C LEU A 272 -11.29 -5.31 5.09
N ILE A 273 -12.18 -5.60 4.14
CA ILE A 273 -13.02 -6.80 4.14
C ILE A 273 -12.16 -8.07 4.04
N GLU A 274 -11.16 -8.08 3.17
CA GLU A 274 -10.20 -9.18 3.08
C GLU A 274 -9.40 -9.36 4.37
N THR A 275 -9.07 -8.26 5.07
CA THR A 275 -8.41 -8.33 6.38
C THR A 275 -9.31 -8.98 7.42
N LEU A 276 -10.59 -8.63 7.46
CA LEU A 276 -11.59 -9.28 8.31
C LEU A 276 -11.74 -10.77 7.96
N LEU A 277 -11.77 -11.11 6.67
CA LEU A 277 -11.85 -12.49 6.19
C LEU A 277 -10.63 -13.31 6.63
N LEU A 278 -9.42 -12.75 6.53
CA LEU A 278 -8.20 -13.39 7.06
C LEU A 278 -8.33 -13.67 8.56
N LEU A 279 -8.82 -12.72 9.34
CA LEU A 279 -9.05 -12.90 10.77
C LEU A 279 -10.09 -14.00 11.08
N THR A 280 -10.99 -14.33 10.15
CA THR A 280 -11.92 -15.46 10.29
C THR A 280 -11.34 -16.82 9.89
N ALA A 281 -10.08 -16.89 9.48
CA ALA A 281 -9.48 -18.16 9.10
C ALA A 281 -9.34 -19.11 10.30
N THR A 282 -9.15 -18.56 11.50
CA THR A 282 -9.13 -19.32 12.75
C THR A 282 -10.51 -19.38 13.41
N LYS A 283 -10.82 -20.48 14.09
CA LYS A 283 -12.03 -20.68 14.90
C LYS A 283 -12.21 -19.60 15.94
N VAL A 284 -11.14 -19.25 16.67
CA VAL A 284 -11.16 -18.17 17.67
C VAL A 284 -11.54 -16.85 17.01
N GLY A 285 -10.96 -16.54 15.85
CA GLY A 285 -11.31 -15.37 15.07
C GLY A 285 -12.78 -15.34 14.65
N ARG A 286 -13.31 -16.43 14.06
CA ARG A 286 -14.74 -16.55 13.73
C ARG A 286 -15.63 -16.29 14.94
N GLN A 287 -15.33 -16.92 16.07
CA GLN A 287 -16.10 -16.78 17.29
C GLN A 287 -16.08 -15.34 17.81
N ILE A 288 -14.93 -14.68 17.79
CA ILE A 288 -14.82 -13.28 18.24
C ILE A 288 -15.61 -12.35 17.32
N LEU A 289 -15.46 -12.46 16.00
CA LEU A 289 -16.19 -11.60 15.05
C LEU A 289 -17.71 -11.82 15.13
N LYS A 290 -18.17 -13.07 15.29
CA LYS A 290 -19.59 -13.38 15.51
C LYS A 290 -20.08 -12.80 16.85
N LYS A 291 -19.31 -12.95 17.93
CA LYS A 291 -19.64 -12.42 19.26
C LYS A 291 -19.70 -10.89 19.30
N LYS A 292 -18.88 -10.20 18.49
CA LYS A 292 -18.81 -8.73 18.39
C LYS A 292 -19.82 -8.16 17.38
N ASN A 293 -20.84 -8.92 16.98
CA ASN A 293 -21.89 -8.51 16.04
C ASN A 293 -21.35 -7.85 14.76
N VAL A 294 -20.34 -8.44 14.12
CA VAL A 294 -19.80 -7.90 12.85
C VAL A 294 -20.83 -7.98 11.71
N TYR A 295 -21.69 -9.02 11.71
CA TYR A 295 -22.63 -9.29 10.62
C TYR A 295 -23.59 -8.13 10.31
N PRO A 296 -24.28 -7.49 11.28
CA PRO A 296 -25.10 -6.31 11.02
C PRO A 296 -24.40 -5.20 10.22
N ILE A 297 -23.16 -4.86 10.57
CA ILE A 297 -22.37 -3.86 9.84
C ILE A 297 -22.15 -4.29 8.39
N MET A 298 -21.74 -5.55 8.18
CA MET A 298 -21.49 -6.07 6.84
C MET A 298 -22.76 -6.21 6.00
N ARG A 299 -23.90 -6.53 6.62
CA ARG A 299 -25.21 -6.59 5.97
C ARG A 299 -25.63 -5.22 5.44
N GLU A 300 -25.51 -4.17 6.23
CA GLU A 300 -25.83 -2.82 5.77
C GLU A 300 -24.80 -2.30 4.75
N PHE A 301 -23.51 -2.65 4.93
CA PHE A 301 -22.48 -2.37 3.93
C PHE A 301 -22.78 -3.02 2.58
N HIS A 302 -23.15 -4.31 2.54
CA HIS A 302 -23.49 -5.04 1.30
C HIS A 302 -24.64 -4.41 0.54
N LYS A 303 -25.69 -3.94 1.24
CA LYS A 303 -26.83 -3.24 0.62
C LYS A 303 -26.43 -1.90 -0.01
N TRP A 304 -25.44 -1.22 0.56
CA TRP A 304 -24.99 0.10 0.12
C TRP A 304 -23.94 0.04 -0.99
N GLU A 305 -23.07 -0.98 -0.98
CA GLU A 305 -21.95 -1.14 -1.92
C GLU A 305 -22.43 -1.35 -3.36
N LYS A 306 -21.65 -0.83 -4.32
CA LYS A 306 -21.94 -0.89 -5.75
C LYS A 306 -20.82 -1.50 -6.57
N GLU A 307 -19.61 -1.56 -6.03
CA GLU A 307 -18.44 -2.05 -6.76
C GLU A 307 -18.40 -3.59 -6.72
N PRO A 308 -18.50 -4.28 -7.88
CA PRO A 308 -18.69 -5.75 -7.92
C PRO A 308 -17.61 -6.54 -7.16
N HIS A 309 -16.33 -6.15 -7.29
CA HIS A 309 -15.22 -6.78 -6.57
C HIS A 309 -15.33 -6.65 -5.05
N VAL A 310 -15.92 -5.55 -4.56
CA VAL A 310 -16.10 -5.31 -3.12
C VAL A 310 -17.31 -6.08 -2.60
N ILE A 311 -18.39 -6.15 -3.39
CA ILE A 311 -19.59 -6.96 -3.10
C ILE A 311 -19.20 -8.43 -2.94
N SER A 312 -18.47 -9.00 -3.91
CA SER A 312 -17.97 -10.39 -3.84
C SER A 312 -17.16 -10.65 -2.56
N ALA A 313 -16.23 -9.76 -2.21
CA ALA A 313 -15.46 -9.89 -0.97
C ALA A 313 -16.36 -9.84 0.27
N CYS A 314 -17.36 -8.96 0.28
CA CYS A 314 -18.32 -8.83 1.37
C CYS A 314 -19.18 -10.10 1.52
N GLU A 315 -19.65 -10.68 0.42
CA GLU A 315 -20.45 -11.90 0.41
C GLU A 315 -19.67 -13.08 0.98
N LYS A 316 -18.40 -13.23 0.62
CA LYS A 316 -17.49 -14.24 1.20
C LYS A 316 -17.38 -14.09 2.72
N LEU A 317 -17.19 -12.86 3.21
CA LEU A 317 -17.12 -12.60 4.65
C LEU A 317 -18.46 -12.91 5.33
N ILE A 318 -19.58 -12.44 4.77
CA ILE A 318 -20.93 -12.70 5.29
C ILE A 318 -21.19 -14.20 5.39
N GLN A 319 -20.84 -14.98 4.36
CA GLN A 319 -21.01 -16.43 4.36
C GLN A 319 -20.30 -17.09 5.55
N VAL A 320 -19.10 -16.64 5.90
CA VAL A 320 -18.35 -17.15 7.06
C VAL A 320 -19.01 -16.72 8.39
N LEU A 321 -19.55 -15.50 8.45
CA LEU A 321 -20.19 -14.95 9.65
C LEU A 321 -21.54 -15.62 9.97
N ILE A 322 -22.32 -15.98 8.95
CA ILE A 322 -23.63 -16.65 9.14
C ILE A 322 -23.53 -18.18 9.11
N GLY A 323 -22.47 -18.73 8.53
CA GLY A 323 -22.29 -20.17 8.40
C GLY A 323 -22.04 -20.86 9.74
N ASP A 324 -22.32 -22.16 9.78
CA ASP A 324 -21.97 -23.01 10.91
C ASP A 324 -20.45 -23.12 11.08
N GLU A 325 -20.01 -23.49 12.29
CA GLU A 325 -18.60 -23.74 12.54
C GLU A 325 -18.13 -24.96 11.74
N PRO A 326 -16.98 -24.88 11.03
CA PRO A 326 -16.42 -26.01 10.30
C PRO A 326 -16.21 -27.27 11.17
N GLU A 327 -16.11 -28.42 10.50
CA GLU A 327 -15.90 -29.71 11.17
C GLU A 327 -14.62 -29.73 12.03
N ALA A 328 -14.60 -30.62 13.02
CA ALA A 328 -13.43 -30.81 13.87
C ALA A 328 -12.21 -31.20 13.01
N GLY A 329 -11.11 -30.43 13.14
CA GLY A 329 -9.94 -30.52 12.26
C GLY A 329 -9.83 -29.39 11.25
N MET A 330 -10.88 -28.58 11.05
CA MET A 330 -10.88 -27.36 10.22
C MET A 330 -10.87 -26.08 11.07
N GLU A 331 -10.21 -26.12 12.22
CA GLU A 331 -10.18 -24.99 13.15
C GLU A 331 -9.36 -23.82 12.59
N ASN A 332 -8.31 -24.10 11.82
CA ASN A 332 -7.54 -23.10 11.09
C ASN A 332 -7.57 -23.40 9.59
N LEU A 333 -8.37 -22.63 8.86
CA LEU A 333 -8.56 -22.80 7.43
C LEU A 333 -7.29 -22.54 6.61
N MET A 334 -6.27 -21.88 7.18
CA MET A 334 -4.99 -21.65 6.51
C MET A 334 -4.05 -22.87 6.55
N GLU A 335 -4.31 -23.84 7.42
CA GLU A 335 -3.48 -25.04 7.61
C GLU A 335 -4.13 -26.32 7.05
N VAL A 336 -5.37 -26.23 6.57
CA VAL A 336 -6.09 -27.39 6.02
C VAL A 336 -5.49 -27.79 4.68
N GLU A 337 -5.11 -29.06 4.54
CA GLU A 337 -4.73 -29.64 3.25
C GLU A 337 -5.97 -29.79 2.36
N ILE A 338 -5.95 -29.14 1.20
CA ILE A 338 -7.06 -29.17 0.24
C ILE A 338 -6.79 -30.30 -0.76
N PRO A 339 -7.68 -31.31 -0.88
CA PRO A 339 -7.57 -32.34 -1.92
C PRO A 339 -7.56 -31.74 -3.33
N GLU A 340 -6.78 -32.32 -4.25
CA GLU A 340 -6.60 -31.80 -5.62
C GLU A 340 -7.94 -31.58 -6.36
N ASP A 341 -8.93 -32.45 -6.16
CA ASP A 341 -10.24 -32.34 -6.81
C ASP A 341 -11.06 -31.16 -6.27
N VAL A 342 -10.91 -30.83 -4.99
CA VAL A 342 -11.54 -29.67 -4.36
C VAL A 342 -10.81 -28.41 -4.80
N GLU A 343 -9.48 -28.42 -4.82
CA GLU A 343 -8.65 -27.31 -5.28
C GLU A 343 -8.99 -26.93 -6.73
N GLN A 344 -9.15 -27.91 -7.62
CA GLN A 344 -9.54 -27.66 -9.00
C GLN A 344 -10.94 -27.04 -9.09
N LYS A 345 -11.92 -27.53 -8.31
CA LYS A 345 -13.27 -26.95 -8.28
C LYS A 345 -13.27 -25.52 -7.75
N LEU A 346 -12.48 -25.23 -6.72
CA LEU A 346 -12.32 -23.88 -6.18
C LEU A 346 -11.76 -22.94 -7.25
N LYS A 347 -10.69 -23.33 -7.95
CA LYS A 347 -10.13 -22.55 -9.07
C LYS A 347 -11.13 -22.31 -10.20
N GLU A 348 -11.94 -23.31 -10.55
CA GLU A 348 -12.99 -23.15 -11.57
C GLU A 348 -14.11 -22.21 -11.12
N MET A 349 -14.48 -22.23 -9.83
CA MET A 349 -15.46 -21.30 -9.26
C MET A 349 -14.92 -19.88 -9.21
N GLU A 350 -13.67 -19.70 -8.76
CA GLU A 350 -12.98 -18.40 -8.75
C GLU A 350 -12.87 -17.81 -10.16
N ALA A 351 -12.52 -18.62 -11.17
CA ALA A 351 -12.46 -18.15 -12.55
C ALA A 351 -13.83 -17.68 -13.08
N LYS A 352 -14.91 -18.42 -12.77
CA LYS A 352 -16.27 -18.03 -13.16
C LYS A 352 -16.75 -16.77 -12.44
N GLU A 353 -16.43 -16.66 -11.15
CA GLU A 353 -16.72 -15.47 -10.35
C GLU A 353 -16.01 -14.25 -10.93
N GLN A 354 -14.72 -14.38 -11.26
CA GLN A 354 -13.94 -13.32 -11.88
C GLN A 354 -14.53 -12.90 -13.24
N GLU A 355 -14.90 -13.86 -14.11
CA GLU A 355 -15.56 -13.55 -15.38
C GLU A 355 -16.92 -12.84 -15.20
N GLN A 356 -17.66 -13.17 -14.14
CA GLN A 356 -18.93 -12.51 -13.84
C GLN A 356 -18.70 -11.07 -13.37
N ILE A 357 -17.74 -10.89 -12.45
CA ILE A 357 -17.37 -9.57 -11.95
C ILE A 357 -16.91 -8.65 -13.10
N GLU A 358 -16.08 -9.14 -14.02
CA GLU A 358 -15.62 -8.37 -15.17
C GLU A 358 -16.78 -7.90 -16.06
N LYS A 359 -17.79 -8.76 -16.28
CA LYS A 359 -19.00 -8.39 -17.02
C LYS A 359 -19.81 -7.32 -16.30
N GLU A 360 -19.96 -7.44 -14.98
CA GLU A 360 -20.67 -6.44 -14.18
C GLU A 360 -19.94 -5.09 -14.17
N GLU A 361 -18.60 -5.09 -14.10
CA GLU A 361 -17.80 -3.88 -14.23
C GLU A 361 -17.94 -3.20 -15.60
N GLU A 362 -17.94 -3.97 -16.70
CA GLU A 362 -18.16 -3.44 -18.04
C GLU A 362 -19.54 -2.79 -18.17
N LEU A 363 -20.58 -3.43 -17.63
CA LEU A 363 -21.94 -2.90 -17.60
C LEU A 363 -22.01 -1.60 -16.79
N LEU A 364 -21.42 -1.58 -15.60
CA LEU A 364 -21.39 -0.42 -14.72
C LEU A 364 -20.63 0.76 -15.36
N LYS A 365 -19.52 0.49 -16.05
CA LYS A 365 -18.78 1.48 -16.84
C LYS A 365 -19.64 2.06 -17.96
N ALA A 366 -20.34 1.20 -18.71
CA ALA A 366 -21.23 1.64 -19.78
C ALA A 366 -22.41 2.48 -19.27
N GLU A 367 -22.94 2.19 -18.09
CA GLU A 367 -23.98 2.99 -17.44
C GLU A 367 -23.46 4.37 -17.00
N ARG A 368 -22.27 4.41 -16.40
CA ARG A 368 -21.59 5.67 -16.02
C ARG A 368 -21.36 6.56 -17.24
N GLU A 369 -20.85 6.00 -18.33
CA GLU A 369 -20.63 6.75 -19.58
C GLU A 369 -21.93 7.30 -20.19
N LYS A 370 -23.00 6.50 -20.18
CA LYS A 370 -24.32 6.95 -20.63
C LYS A 370 -24.84 8.11 -19.79
N SER A 371 -24.72 8.03 -18.45
CA SER A 371 -25.17 9.08 -17.54
C SER A 371 -24.42 10.41 -17.76
N CYS A 372 -23.11 10.37 -18.03
CA CYS A 372 -22.32 11.55 -18.39
C CYS A 372 -22.68 12.13 -19.76
N SER A 373 -23.03 11.28 -20.74
CA SER A 373 -23.43 11.74 -22.08
C SER A 373 -24.83 12.36 -22.11
N SER A 374 -25.69 12.03 -21.15
CA SER A 374 -27.08 12.49 -21.08
C SER A 374 -27.29 13.82 -20.33
N ASN A 375 -26.25 14.41 -19.73
CA ASN A 375 -26.37 15.64 -18.94
C ASN A 375 -25.36 16.75 -19.35
N PRO A 376 -25.59 17.48 -20.48
CA PRO A 376 -24.70 18.56 -20.91
C PRO A 376 -24.93 19.92 -20.20
N GLU A 377 -25.91 20.06 -19.30
CA GLU A 377 -26.40 21.38 -18.83
C GLU A 377 -26.00 21.81 -17.39
N GLU A 378 -24.96 21.21 -16.78
CA GLU A 378 -24.43 21.69 -15.47
C GLU A 378 -22.96 22.16 -15.53
N LEU A 379 -22.52 22.70 -16.67
CA LEU A 379 -21.20 23.37 -16.79
C LEU A 379 -21.28 24.91 -16.88
N GLU A 380 -22.46 25.51 -16.76
CA GLU A 380 -22.61 26.95 -16.53
C GLU A 380 -23.67 27.22 -15.45
N ARG A 381 -23.24 27.27 -14.18
CA ARG A 381 -23.78 28.17 -13.15
C ARG A 381 -22.86 28.30 -11.94
#